data_AF-A0A2R6LHC2-F1
#
_entry.id   AF-A0A2R6LHC2-F1
#
_cell.length_a   1.000
_cell.length_b   1.000
_cell.length_c   1.000
_cell.angle_alpha   90.00
_cell.angle_beta   90.00
_cell.angle_gamma   90.00
#
_symmetry.space_group_name_H-M   'P 1'
#
loop_
_entity.id
_entity.type
_entity.pdbx_description
1 polymer ?
#
loop_
_entity_poly.entity_id
_entity_poly.type
_entity_poly.pdbx_seq_one_letter_code
_entity_poly.pdbx_strand_id
1 'polypeptide(L)'
;ENALCTALTASLRMLSPFAPFITEEAWDHLPTEDSVHGASWPDPPAAGPEAADRGRIVAAAAAAVRGWKSDEGVPLNADLDRIEVYLEEARPLDTYDLAEAVNGPVYVEEGRPSVEMVPVDVDVEHSELGPAFRDRAGDVIGQLEAADPAELQAELRTSGHVELELGDESVTVDPEMFEVVEEQRAESGEEVVVLEADEATVLVFE
;
A
#
# COMPACT_ATOMS: atom_id res chain seq x y z
N GLU A 1 26.76 -20.82 5.93
CA GLU A 1 27.46 -19.58 5.53
C GLU A 1 26.68 -18.40 6.07
N ASN A 2 27.34 -17.36 6.60
CA ASN A 2 26.64 -16.19 7.14
C ASN A 2 26.56 -15.11 6.05
N ALA A 3 25.36 -14.87 5.51
CA ALA A 3 25.15 -13.96 4.37
C ALA A 3 25.66 -12.54 4.64
N LEU A 4 25.47 -12.02 5.87
CA LEU A 4 25.97 -10.70 6.27
C LEU A 4 27.50 -10.64 6.26
N CYS A 5 28.17 -11.65 6.82
CA CYS A 5 29.63 -11.73 6.81
C CYS A 5 30.18 -11.81 5.37
N THR A 6 29.58 -12.64 4.52
CA THR A 6 29.97 -12.77 3.11
C THR A 6 29.79 -11.45 2.36
N ALA A 7 28.62 -10.80 2.50
CA ALA A 7 28.35 -9.52 1.84
C ALA A 7 29.30 -8.42 2.33
N LEU A 8 29.47 -8.26 3.64
CA LEU A 8 30.32 -7.23 4.23
C LEU A 8 31.79 -7.41 3.83
N THR A 9 32.34 -8.63 3.95
CA THR A 9 33.74 -8.90 3.57
C THR A 9 33.98 -8.69 2.07
N ALA A 10 33.03 -9.06 1.21
CA ALA A 10 33.11 -8.78 -0.22
C ALA A 10 33.09 -7.26 -0.49
N SER A 11 32.18 -6.52 0.14
CA SER A 11 32.11 -5.05 0.03
C SER A 11 33.41 -4.38 0.45
N LEU A 12 33.98 -4.75 1.60
CA LEU A 12 35.24 -4.18 2.09
C LEU A 12 36.40 -4.44 1.13
N ARG A 13 36.52 -5.66 0.58
CA ARG A 13 37.55 -5.99 -0.43
C ARG A 13 37.39 -5.13 -1.68
N MET A 14 36.16 -4.96 -2.18
CA MET A 14 35.88 -4.13 -3.36
C MET A 14 36.12 -2.63 -3.13
N LEU A 15 35.86 -2.15 -1.91
CA LEU A 15 36.07 -0.75 -1.51
C LEU A 15 37.54 -0.43 -1.19
N SER A 16 38.34 -1.44 -0.83
CA SER A 16 39.71 -1.24 -0.33
C SER A 16 40.66 -0.47 -1.26
N PRO A 17 40.56 -0.56 -2.61
CA PRO A 17 41.40 0.26 -3.49
C PRO A 17 41.08 1.76 -3.44
N PHE A 18 39.88 2.13 -2.97
CA PHE A 18 39.40 3.51 -2.94
C PHE A 18 39.41 4.12 -1.54
N ALA A 19 39.17 3.30 -0.51
CA ALA A 19 39.02 3.73 0.87
C ALA A 19 39.85 2.88 1.84
N PRO A 20 41.19 2.83 1.67
CA PRO A 20 42.01 1.77 2.24
C PRO A 20 41.99 1.71 3.78
N PHE A 21 42.15 2.86 4.44
CA PHE A 21 42.24 2.91 5.90
C PHE A 21 40.93 2.51 6.59
N ILE A 22 39.78 2.94 6.06
CA ILE A 22 38.48 2.59 6.66
C ILE A 22 38.11 1.14 6.40
N THR A 23 38.50 0.59 5.25
CA THR A 23 38.28 -0.83 4.96
C THR A 23 39.18 -1.73 5.78
N GLU A 24 40.44 -1.34 6.04
CA GLU A 24 41.36 -2.08 6.91
C GLU A 24 40.84 -2.09 8.36
N GLU A 25 40.47 -0.91 8.89
CA GLU A 25 39.91 -0.83 10.25
C GLU A 25 38.65 -1.70 10.38
N ALA A 26 37.72 -1.62 9.42
CA ALA A 26 36.52 -2.45 9.46
C ALA A 26 36.84 -3.96 9.33
N TRP A 27 37.84 -4.33 8.54
CA TRP A 27 38.29 -5.70 8.33
C TRP A 27 38.88 -6.31 9.61
N ASP A 28 39.67 -5.54 10.36
CA ASP A 28 40.29 -5.99 11.62
C ASP A 28 39.27 -6.39 12.71
N HIS A 29 38.03 -5.89 12.63
CA HIS A 29 36.94 -6.26 13.55
C HIS A 29 36.12 -7.47 13.09
N LEU A 30 36.40 -8.03 11.91
CA LEU A 30 35.73 -9.21 11.38
C LEU A 30 36.51 -10.48 11.72
N PRO A 31 35.86 -11.67 11.72
CA PRO A 31 36.54 -12.94 11.90
C PRO A 31 37.32 -13.34 10.63
N THR A 32 38.23 -12.47 10.22
CA THR A 32 39.09 -12.59 9.04
C THR A 32 40.56 -12.59 9.48
N GLU A 33 41.41 -13.17 8.65
CA GLU A 33 42.86 -13.15 8.85
C GLU A 33 43.50 -12.14 7.90
N ASP A 34 44.69 -11.65 8.28
CA ASP A 34 45.50 -10.71 7.51
C ASP A 34 44.79 -9.39 7.14
N SER A 35 45.46 -8.57 6.34
CA SER A 35 44.97 -7.27 5.85
C SER A 35 43.98 -7.44 4.69
N VAL A 36 42.97 -6.55 4.60
CA VAL A 36 42.06 -6.53 3.45
C VAL A 36 42.82 -6.29 2.14
N HIS A 37 43.95 -5.58 2.19
CA HIS A 37 44.79 -5.28 1.04
C HIS A 37 45.55 -6.49 0.50
N GLY A 38 45.70 -7.53 1.32
CA GLY A 38 46.28 -8.82 0.90
C GLY A 38 45.23 -9.84 0.46
N ALA A 39 43.94 -9.56 0.69
CA ALA A 39 42.87 -10.51 0.41
C ALA A 39 42.59 -10.62 -1.10
N SER A 40 42.16 -11.81 -1.53
CA SER A 40 41.72 -12.02 -2.90
C SER A 40 40.44 -11.23 -3.20
N TRP A 41 40.27 -10.82 -4.46
CA TRP A 41 39.03 -10.24 -4.94
C TRP A 41 37.86 -11.20 -4.68
N PRO A 42 36.67 -10.71 -4.27
CA PRO A 42 35.54 -11.59 -4.00
C PRO A 42 35.04 -12.28 -5.27
N ASP A 43 34.69 -13.55 -5.13
CA ASP A 43 33.99 -14.29 -6.17
C ASP A 43 32.55 -13.77 -6.35
N PRO A 44 31.98 -13.87 -7.56
CA PRO A 44 30.56 -13.59 -7.77
C PRO A 44 29.67 -14.41 -6.83
N PRO A 45 28.54 -13.86 -6.38
CA PRO A 45 27.63 -14.59 -5.51
C PRO A 45 27.09 -15.84 -6.23
N ALA A 46 26.92 -16.93 -5.47
CA ALA A 46 26.33 -18.17 -5.99
C ALA A 46 24.83 -18.04 -6.33
N ALA A 47 24.17 -16.99 -5.82
CA ALA A 47 22.77 -16.72 -6.09
C ALA A 47 22.56 -16.34 -7.56
N GLY A 48 21.67 -17.07 -8.24
CA GLY A 48 21.33 -16.83 -9.64
C GLY A 48 20.37 -15.65 -9.84
N PRO A 49 20.10 -15.29 -11.11
CA PRO A 49 19.20 -14.18 -11.46
C PRO A 49 17.81 -14.26 -10.82
N GLU A 50 17.29 -15.47 -10.63
CA GLU A 50 15.98 -15.71 -10.03
C GLU A 50 15.91 -15.29 -8.55
N ALA A 51 17.00 -15.41 -7.80
CA ALA A 51 17.04 -14.95 -6.41
C ALA A 51 17.03 -13.41 -6.33
N ALA A 52 17.75 -12.74 -7.25
CA ALA A 52 17.74 -11.29 -7.34
C ALA A 52 16.36 -10.75 -7.75
N ASP A 53 15.67 -11.49 -8.60
CA ASP A 53 14.33 -11.15 -9.06
C ASP A 53 13.29 -11.22 -7.93
N ARG A 54 13.28 -12.31 -7.15
CA ARG A 54 12.43 -12.44 -5.96
C ARG A 54 12.70 -11.35 -4.92
N GLY A 55 13.98 -11.01 -4.72
CA GLY A 55 14.36 -9.91 -3.83
C GLY A 55 13.86 -8.54 -4.31
N ARG A 56 13.79 -8.32 -5.63
CA ARG A 56 13.23 -7.10 -6.22
C ARG A 56 11.72 -6.99 -5.94
N ILE A 57 10.99 -8.08 -6.10
CA ILE A 57 9.54 -8.13 -5.82
C ILE A 57 9.28 -7.78 -4.34
N VAL A 58 10.02 -8.41 -3.41
CA VAL A 58 9.91 -8.11 -1.97
C VAL A 58 10.23 -6.65 -1.67
N ALA A 59 11.31 -6.11 -2.26
CA ALA A 59 11.70 -4.71 -2.06
C ALA A 59 10.67 -3.72 -2.63
N ALA A 60 10.09 -4.02 -3.80
CA ALA A 60 9.06 -3.21 -4.43
C ALA A 60 7.77 -3.17 -3.59
N ALA A 61 7.30 -4.33 -3.12
CA ALA A 61 6.14 -4.43 -2.23
C ALA A 61 6.37 -3.65 -0.93
N ALA A 62 7.54 -3.82 -0.29
CA ALA A 62 7.88 -3.07 0.92
C ALA A 62 7.91 -1.55 0.67
N ALA A 63 8.48 -1.12 -0.46
CA ALA A 63 8.54 0.29 -0.83
C ALA A 63 7.13 0.87 -1.09
N ALA A 64 6.25 0.13 -1.76
CA ALA A 64 4.88 0.54 -2.03
C ALA A 64 4.10 0.75 -0.72
N VAL A 65 4.09 -0.24 0.19
CA VAL A 65 3.36 -0.15 1.47
C VAL A 65 3.91 0.98 2.35
N ARG A 66 5.24 1.11 2.44
CA ARG A 66 5.87 2.17 3.26
C ARG A 66 5.70 3.56 2.65
N GLY A 67 5.66 3.64 1.32
CA GLY A 67 5.36 4.87 0.59
C GLY A 67 3.95 5.35 0.89
N TRP A 68 2.96 4.46 0.71
CA TRP A 68 1.56 4.73 1.07
C TRP A 68 1.41 5.17 2.54
N LYS A 69 2.01 4.44 3.50
CA LYS A 69 1.99 4.87 4.92
C LYS A 69 2.51 6.30 5.08
N SER A 70 3.60 6.64 4.40
CA SER A 70 4.18 7.99 4.48
C SER A 70 3.27 9.06 3.87
N ASP A 71 2.62 8.75 2.76
CA ASP A 71 1.75 9.69 2.03
C ASP A 71 0.46 9.99 2.82
N GLU A 72 -0.11 8.96 3.46
CA GLU A 72 -1.29 9.08 4.34
C GLU A 72 -0.96 9.53 5.77
N GLY A 73 0.34 9.75 6.08
CA GLY A 73 0.78 10.15 7.42
C GLY A 73 0.66 9.05 8.48
N VAL A 74 0.49 7.80 8.07
CA VAL A 74 0.48 6.61 8.93
C VAL A 74 1.90 6.32 9.42
N PRO A 75 2.11 6.06 10.73
CA PRO A 75 3.42 5.66 11.24
C PRO A 75 3.96 4.39 10.56
N LEU A 76 5.24 4.39 10.20
CA LEU A 76 5.88 3.23 9.53
C LEU A 76 5.86 1.94 10.37
N ASN A 77 5.68 2.06 11.68
CA ASN A 77 5.55 0.96 12.63
C ASN A 77 4.10 0.70 13.07
N ALA A 78 3.10 1.31 12.42
CA ALA A 78 1.70 0.95 12.64
C ALA A 78 1.50 -0.51 12.23
N ASP A 79 0.80 -1.28 13.07
CA ASP A 79 0.42 -2.66 12.76
C ASP A 79 -0.61 -2.66 11.63
N LEU A 80 -0.48 -3.63 10.71
CA LEU A 80 -1.45 -3.92 9.65
C LEU A 80 -2.07 -5.29 9.90
N ASP A 81 -3.37 -5.43 9.64
CA ASP A 81 -4.09 -6.68 9.84
C ASP A 81 -3.55 -7.79 8.96
N ARG A 82 -3.37 -7.51 7.66
CA ARG A 82 -2.60 -8.35 6.72
C ARG A 82 -2.24 -7.61 5.44
N ILE A 83 -1.33 -8.21 4.70
CA ILE A 83 -0.97 -7.80 3.35
C ILE A 83 -1.06 -9.02 2.43
N GLU A 84 -1.65 -8.83 1.26
CA GLU A 84 -1.69 -9.86 0.21
C GLU A 84 -0.91 -9.35 -1.00
N VAL A 85 0.09 -10.11 -1.43
CA VAL A 85 0.93 -9.81 -2.59
C VAL A 85 0.51 -10.71 -3.73
N TYR A 86 -0.13 -10.15 -4.74
CA TYR A 86 -0.58 -10.84 -5.93
C TYR A 86 0.49 -10.81 -7.02
N LEU A 87 0.81 -11.98 -7.55
CA LEU A 87 1.72 -12.17 -8.68
C LEU A 87 1.02 -12.90 -9.81
N GLU A 88 1.28 -12.54 -11.06
CA GLU A 88 0.70 -13.27 -12.22
C GLU A 88 1.12 -14.75 -12.26
N GLU A 89 2.32 -15.07 -11.75
CA GLU A 89 2.85 -16.42 -11.63
C GLU A 89 3.37 -16.65 -10.21
N ALA A 90 3.02 -17.79 -9.60
CA ALA A 90 3.44 -18.12 -8.25
C ALA A 90 4.97 -18.19 -8.11
N ARG A 91 5.54 -17.43 -7.16
CA ARG A 91 6.98 -17.44 -6.82
C ARG A 91 7.18 -17.54 -5.31
N PRO A 92 8.22 -18.28 -4.85
CA PRO A 92 8.49 -18.41 -3.43
C PRO A 92 9.19 -17.15 -2.89
N LEU A 93 8.41 -16.15 -2.47
CA LEU A 93 8.94 -14.93 -1.85
C LEU A 93 9.35 -15.15 -0.40
N ASP A 94 10.31 -14.37 0.08
CA ASP A 94 10.63 -14.29 1.51
C ASP A 94 9.63 -13.35 2.19
N THR A 95 8.52 -13.92 2.65
CA THR A 95 7.44 -13.15 3.29
C THR A 95 7.82 -12.70 4.70
N TYR A 96 8.80 -13.33 5.33
CA TYR A 96 9.23 -12.96 6.68
C TYR A 96 9.91 -11.59 6.69
N ASP A 97 10.88 -11.39 5.79
CA ASP A 97 11.56 -10.09 5.66
C ASP A 97 10.58 -8.98 5.26
N LEU A 98 9.60 -9.30 4.40
CA LEU A 98 8.57 -8.34 4.02
C LEU A 98 7.67 -7.99 5.20
N ALA A 99 7.19 -8.98 5.96
CA ALA A 99 6.33 -8.79 7.13
C ALA A 99 6.98 -7.90 8.19
N GLU A 100 8.27 -8.10 8.46
CA GLU A 100 9.05 -7.25 9.39
C GLU A 100 9.22 -5.83 8.86
N ALA A 101 9.37 -5.65 7.54
CA ALA A 101 9.58 -4.33 6.94
C ALA A 101 8.32 -3.44 6.94
N VAL A 102 7.14 -4.06 6.87
CA VAL A 102 5.82 -3.40 6.74
C VAL A 102 4.98 -3.46 8.01
N ASN A 103 5.37 -4.31 8.96
CA ASN A 103 4.71 -4.54 10.25
C ASN A 103 3.29 -5.14 10.12
N GLY A 104 3.19 -6.30 9.47
CA GLY A 104 1.94 -7.06 9.32
C GLY A 104 2.18 -8.43 8.65
N PRO A 105 1.29 -9.43 8.83
CA PRO A 105 1.44 -10.73 8.19
C PRO A 105 1.25 -10.62 6.68
N VAL A 106 2.10 -11.35 5.92
CA VAL A 106 2.13 -11.29 4.45
C VAL A 106 1.76 -12.63 3.84
N TYR A 107 0.81 -12.60 2.91
CA TYR A 107 0.38 -13.73 2.09
C TYR A 107 0.72 -13.47 0.62
N VAL A 108 1.04 -14.53 -0.13
CA VAL A 108 1.33 -14.43 -1.56
C VAL A 108 0.26 -15.20 -2.30
N GLU A 109 -0.40 -14.52 -3.24
CA GLU A 109 -1.50 -15.05 -4.03
C GLU A 109 -1.13 -15.03 -5.52
N GLU A 110 -1.69 -15.97 -6.28
CA GLU A 110 -1.49 -16.05 -7.72
C GLU A 110 -2.66 -15.41 -8.47
N GLY A 111 -2.36 -14.64 -9.51
CA GLY A 111 -3.33 -13.95 -10.35
C GLY A 111 -3.47 -12.48 -10.02
N ARG A 112 -4.69 -11.96 -10.15
CA ARG A 112 -5.02 -10.55 -9.88
C ARG A 112 -6.11 -10.47 -8.83
N PRO A 113 -6.03 -9.50 -7.90
CA PRO A 113 -7.06 -9.34 -6.90
C PRO A 113 -8.38 -8.91 -7.55
N SER A 114 -9.49 -9.38 -7.00
CA SER A 114 -10.82 -8.87 -7.32
C SER A 114 -11.18 -7.80 -6.32
N VAL A 115 -11.15 -6.54 -6.76
CA VAL A 115 -11.50 -5.36 -5.94
C VAL A 115 -12.60 -4.59 -6.65
N GLU A 116 -13.57 -4.12 -5.88
CA GLU A 116 -14.64 -3.26 -6.35
C GLU A 116 -14.69 -1.96 -5.57
N MET A 117 -15.14 -0.88 -6.23
CA MET A 117 -15.46 0.39 -5.58
C MET A 117 -16.87 0.29 -5.03
N VAL A 118 -17.01 0.38 -3.71
CA VAL A 118 -18.29 0.28 -3.01
C VAL A 118 -18.64 1.64 -2.43
N PRO A 119 -19.82 2.20 -2.74
CA PRO A 119 -20.38 3.36 -2.06
C PRO A 119 -20.62 3.03 -0.59
N VAL A 120 -20.02 3.77 0.32
CA VAL A 120 -20.09 3.50 1.76
C VAL A 120 -20.61 4.66 2.58
N ASP A 121 -20.45 5.88 2.07
CA ASP A 121 -20.82 7.08 2.79
C ASP A 121 -21.19 8.21 1.82
N VAL A 122 -21.69 9.31 2.37
CA VAL A 122 -22.05 10.52 1.64
C VAL A 122 -21.40 11.71 2.34
N ASP A 123 -20.51 12.41 1.63
CA ASP A 123 -19.98 13.69 2.08
C ASP A 123 -20.86 14.84 1.56
N VAL A 124 -21.19 15.75 2.45
CA VAL A 124 -22.26 16.73 2.27
C VAL A 124 -21.65 18.11 2.10
N GLU A 125 -21.91 18.76 0.96
CA GLU A 125 -21.40 20.11 0.70
C GLU A 125 -22.33 21.16 1.34
N HIS A 126 -22.08 21.45 2.61
CA HIS A 126 -22.86 22.41 3.38
C HIS A 126 -22.89 23.81 2.77
N SER A 127 -21.86 24.22 2.01
CA SER A 127 -21.81 25.53 1.37
C SER A 127 -22.78 25.66 0.19
N GLU A 128 -23.19 24.55 -0.42
CA GLU A 128 -24.18 24.50 -1.49
C GLU A 128 -25.59 24.21 -0.93
N LEU A 129 -25.73 23.22 -0.04
CA LEU A 129 -27.02 22.83 0.54
C LEU A 129 -27.64 23.90 1.45
N GLY A 130 -26.81 24.59 2.25
CA GLY A 130 -27.27 25.60 3.18
C GLY A 130 -28.01 26.75 2.48
N PRO A 131 -27.39 27.43 1.49
CA PRO A 131 -28.05 28.48 0.70
C PRO A 131 -29.23 28.00 -0.14
N ALA A 132 -29.16 26.78 -0.71
CA ALA A 132 -30.19 26.23 -1.57
C ALA A 132 -31.49 25.92 -0.80
N PHE A 133 -31.37 25.25 0.36
CA PHE A 133 -32.53 24.73 1.12
C PHE A 133 -32.87 25.52 2.38
N ARG A 134 -31.99 26.42 2.83
CA ARG A 134 -32.20 27.35 3.96
C ARG A 134 -32.68 26.61 5.22
N ASP A 135 -33.90 26.91 5.68
CA ASP A 135 -34.49 26.32 6.88
C ASP A 135 -34.70 24.79 6.75
N ARG A 136 -34.73 24.26 5.53
CA ARG A 136 -34.88 22.82 5.23
C ARG A 136 -33.55 22.08 5.05
N ALA A 137 -32.42 22.77 5.07
CA ALA A 137 -31.12 22.17 4.81
C ALA A 137 -30.82 21.01 5.77
N GLY A 138 -31.16 21.16 7.06
CA GLY A 138 -30.96 20.10 8.04
C GLY A 138 -31.75 18.82 7.74
N ASP A 139 -32.97 18.94 7.22
CA ASP A 139 -33.79 17.77 6.88
C ASP A 139 -33.27 17.07 5.61
N VAL A 140 -32.79 17.85 4.62
CA VAL A 140 -32.16 17.30 3.40
C VAL A 140 -30.90 16.54 3.75
N ILE A 141 -30.03 17.13 4.57
CA ILE A 141 -28.77 16.51 5.01
C ILE A 141 -29.08 15.20 5.75
N GLY A 142 -30.02 15.22 6.70
CA GLY A 142 -30.38 14.03 7.44
C GLY A 142 -30.98 12.91 6.57
N GLN A 143 -31.63 13.22 5.45
CA GLN A 143 -32.08 12.22 4.48
C GLN A 143 -30.94 11.67 3.62
N LEU A 144 -30.01 12.51 3.19
CA LEU A 144 -28.81 12.07 2.45
C LEU A 144 -27.97 11.11 3.29
N GLU A 145 -27.70 11.48 4.55
CA GLU A 145 -26.91 10.67 5.48
C GLU A 145 -27.62 9.36 5.89
N ALA A 146 -28.95 9.29 5.76
CA ALA A 146 -29.74 8.11 6.12
C ALA A 146 -30.04 7.18 4.93
N ALA A 147 -29.89 7.67 3.70
CA ALA A 147 -30.13 6.91 2.48
C ALA A 147 -28.98 5.94 2.21
N ASP A 148 -29.26 4.88 1.44
CA ASP A 148 -28.23 3.95 1.01
C ASP A 148 -27.33 4.64 -0.05
N PRO A 149 -26.01 4.81 0.21
CA PRO A 149 -25.09 5.43 -0.74
C PRO A 149 -25.10 4.76 -2.12
N ALA A 150 -25.36 3.46 -2.19
CA ALA A 150 -25.44 2.73 -3.45
C ALA A 150 -26.69 3.12 -4.26
N GLU A 151 -27.83 3.35 -3.58
CA GLU A 151 -29.06 3.84 -4.23
C GLU A 151 -28.87 5.27 -4.73
N LEU A 152 -28.32 6.16 -3.90
CA LEU A 152 -28.01 7.54 -4.27
C LEU A 152 -27.09 7.62 -5.49
N GLN A 153 -26.04 6.79 -5.51
CA GLN A 153 -25.11 6.75 -6.63
C GLN A 153 -25.76 6.22 -7.91
N ALA A 154 -26.61 5.19 -7.81
CA ALA A 154 -27.33 4.64 -8.94
C ALA A 154 -28.30 5.68 -9.54
N GLU A 155 -28.99 6.43 -8.69
CA GLU A 155 -29.89 7.51 -9.10
C GLU A 155 -29.13 8.67 -9.74
N LEU A 156 -28.03 9.14 -9.14
CA LEU A 156 -27.16 10.15 -9.73
C LEU A 156 -26.68 9.75 -11.13
N ARG A 157 -26.23 8.51 -11.32
CA ARG A 157 -25.76 8.01 -12.62
C ARG A 157 -26.88 7.93 -13.67
N THR A 158 -28.12 7.70 -13.23
CA THR A 158 -29.27 7.51 -14.12
C THR A 158 -29.96 8.82 -14.47
N SER A 159 -30.22 9.66 -13.46
CA SER A 159 -31.06 10.86 -13.54
C SER A 159 -30.24 12.16 -13.52
N GLY A 160 -28.98 12.11 -13.08
CA GLY A 160 -28.11 13.28 -12.93
C GLY A 160 -28.38 14.11 -11.67
N HIS A 161 -29.30 13.68 -10.81
CA HIS A 161 -29.71 14.30 -9.55
C HIS A 161 -30.36 13.22 -8.67
N VAL A 162 -30.58 13.53 -7.39
CA VAL A 162 -31.36 12.69 -6.47
C VAL A 162 -32.63 13.41 -6.07
N GLU A 163 -33.77 12.71 -6.06
CA GLU A 163 -35.01 13.19 -5.48
C GLU A 163 -35.21 12.64 -4.06
N LEU A 164 -35.24 13.53 -3.06
CA LEU A 164 -35.49 13.18 -1.67
C LEU A 164 -36.92 13.53 -1.26
N GLU A 165 -37.60 12.62 -0.57
CA GLU A 165 -38.93 12.86 -0.01
C GLU A 165 -38.83 13.51 1.39
N LEU A 166 -39.36 14.72 1.52
CA LEU A 166 -39.42 15.48 2.77
C LEU A 166 -40.88 15.74 3.14
N GLY A 167 -41.50 14.75 3.79
CA GLY A 167 -42.92 14.79 4.14
C GLY A 167 -43.81 14.62 2.92
N ASP A 168 -44.56 15.66 2.55
CA ASP A 168 -45.47 15.66 1.37
C ASP A 168 -44.83 16.30 0.12
N GLU A 169 -43.54 16.67 0.18
CA GLU A 169 -42.84 17.36 -0.91
C GLU A 169 -41.56 16.61 -1.30
N SER A 170 -41.34 16.45 -2.61
CA SER A 170 -40.05 15.98 -3.15
C SER A 170 -39.12 17.15 -3.42
N VAL A 171 -37.83 16.97 -3.13
CA VAL A 171 -36.79 17.96 -3.31
C VAL A 171 -35.66 17.36 -4.14
N THR A 172 -35.23 18.08 -5.16
CA THR A 172 -34.11 17.68 -6.02
C THR A 172 -32.79 18.14 -5.41
N VAL A 173 -31.84 17.22 -5.27
CA VAL A 173 -30.47 17.47 -4.84
C VAL A 173 -29.53 17.24 -6.03
N ASP A 174 -28.75 18.27 -6.36
CA ASP A 174 -27.81 18.25 -7.47
C ASP A 174 -26.46 17.61 -7.05
N PRO A 175 -25.68 17.04 -7.98
CA PRO A 175 -24.38 16.42 -7.68
C PRO A 175 -23.30 17.37 -7.16
N GLU A 176 -23.52 18.69 -7.25
CA GLU A 176 -22.63 19.70 -6.65
C GLU A 176 -22.84 19.83 -5.13
N MET A 177 -23.93 19.25 -4.61
CA MET A 177 -24.37 19.41 -3.23
C MET A 177 -23.90 18.29 -2.29
N PHE A 178 -23.40 17.19 -2.84
CA PHE A 178 -22.85 16.06 -2.09
C PHE A 178 -21.96 15.20 -2.98
N GLU A 179 -21.06 14.44 -2.36
CA GLU A 179 -20.23 13.43 -2.99
C GLU A 179 -20.51 12.07 -2.36
N VAL A 180 -20.64 11.03 -3.20
CA VAL A 180 -20.71 9.66 -2.69
C VAL A 180 -19.29 9.17 -2.49
N VAL A 181 -18.94 8.86 -1.24
CA VAL A 181 -17.63 8.33 -0.89
C VAL A 181 -17.59 6.84 -1.23
N GLU A 182 -16.62 6.47 -2.06
CA GLU A 182 -16.38 5.08 -2.46
C GLU A 182 -15.11 4.54 -1.79
N GLU A 183 -15.20 3.34 -1.24
CA GLU A 183 -14.08 2.57 -0.71
C GLU A 183 -13.74 1.41 -1.65
N GLN A 184 -12.46 1.06 -1.70
CA GLN A 184 -12.01 -0.17 -2.35
C GLN A 184 -12.29 -1.35 -1.41
N ARG A 185 -13.00 -2.37 -1.89
CA ARG A 185 -13.28 -3.59 -1.12
C ARG A 185 -12.87 -4.85 -1.87
N ALA A 186 -12.27 -5.79 -1.13
CA ALA A 186 -11.94 -7.12 -1.64
C ALA A 186 -13.22 -7.97 -1.82
N GLU A 187 -13.12 -9.12 -2.50
CA GLU A 187 -14.24 -10.09 -2.64
C GLU A 187 -14.84 -10.52 -1.30
N SER A 188 -14.05 -10.47 -0.21
CA SER A 188 -14.53 -10.72 1.16
C SER A 188 -15.43 -9.62 1.72
N GLY A 189 -15.49 -8.44 1.10
CA GLY A 189 -16.19 -7.24 1.56
C GLY A 189 -15.39 -6.39 2.55
N GLU A 190 -14.15 -6.79 2.86
CA GLU A 190 -13.21 -6.02 3.68
C GLU A 190 -12.67 -4.83 2.88
N GLU A 191 -12.52 -3.68 3.54
CA GLU A 191 -11.85 -2.51 2.99
C GLU A 191 -10.37 -2.82 2.74
N VAL A 192 -9.87 -2.36 1.59
CA VAL A 192 -8.48 -2.59 1.18
C VAL A 192 -7.91 -1.38 0.51
N VAL A 193 -6.62 -1.14 0.74
CA VAL A 193 -5.82 -0.25 -0.11
C VAL A 193 -5.11 -1.08 -1.17
N VAL A 194 -5.32 -0.73 -2.43
CA VAL A 194 -4.65 -1.36 -3.58
C VAL A 194 -3.42 -0.55 -3.98
N LEU A 195 -2.26 -1.20 -3.98
CA LEU A 195 -0.98 -0.60 -4.33
C LEU A 195 -0.31 -1.37 -5.48
N GLU A 196 0.19 -0.64 -6.48
CA GLU A 196 0.97 -1.22 -7.58
C GLU A 196 2.46 -1.26 -7.22
N ALA A 197 3.09 -2.43 -7.33
CA ALA A 197 4.49 -2.67 -6.93
C ALA A 197 5.25 -3.45 -8.01
N ASP A 198 5.67 -2.74 -9.06
CA ASP A 198 6.34 -3.30 -10.25
C ASP A 198 5.53 -4.45 -10.90
N GLU A 199 5.90 -5.70 -10.60
CA GLU A 199 5.30 -6.93 -11.14
C GLU A 199 4.22 -7.52 -10.21
N ALA A 200 3.93 -6.85 -9.09
CA ALA A 200 2.97 -7.28 -8.09
C ALA A 200 1.87 -6.23 -7.84
N THR A 201 0.68 -6.70 -7.53
CA THR A 201 -0.38 -5.88 -6.93
C THR A 201 -0.46 -6.22 -5.45
N VAL A 202 -0.44 -5.23 -4.58
CA VAL A 202 -0.43 -5.40 -3.13
C VAL A 202 -1.74 -4.89 -2.55
N LEU A 203 -2.46 -5.74 -1.83
CA LEU A 203 -3.60 -5.33 -1.00
C LEU A 203 -3.13 -5.15 0.43
N VAL A 204 -3.46 -4.00 1.03
CA VAL A 204 -3.24 -3.71 2.44
C VAL A 204 -4.59 -3.69 3.15
N PHE A 205 -4.68 -4.45 4.23
CA PHE A 205 -5.85 -4.52 5.10
C PHE A 205 -5.50 -3.87 6.44
N GLU A 206 -6.36 -2.97 6.90
CA GLU A 206 -6.20 -2.18 8.14
C GLU A 206 -7.17 -2.61 9.24
#